data_AF-F8NJB6-F1
#
_entry.id   AF-F8NJB6-F1
#
_cell.length_a   1.000
_cell.length_b   1.000
_cell.length_c   1.000
_cell.angle_alpha   90.00
_cell.angle_beta   90.00
_cell.angle_gamma   90.00
#
_symmetry.space_group_name_H-M   'P 1'
#
loop_
_entity.id
_entity.type
_entity.pdbx_description
1 polymer ?
#
loop_
_entity_poly.entity_id
_entity_poly.type
_entity_poly.pdbx_seq_one_letter_code
_entity_poly.pdbx_strand_id
1 'polypeptide(L)'
;MSSRASMRPGLSSFTLLLFLLVCLLQATQIHAIKFALQSYRFPASKCIWNAAHTNALVIVTANVGPGFGQRVDIEIIDSSSERNVYLSKKDIKGETRLAVTAHAEGEVGVCFKNHLSPDISGEKARNMTRIVDLDIDIGADAVDYNAIANQESLSGLETEMRKLEGIVKEIVDELDYLKKREERFASTNDSTNSRVQSFAWFTIISLAGLGVWQILHLRAYFKRKYLID
;
A
#
# COMPACT_ATOMS: atom_id res chain seq x y z
N MET A 1 44.58 36.98 28.93
CA MET A 1 44.51 35.52 28.70
C MET A 1 43.03 35.14 28.73
N SER A 2 42.36 35.12 27.57
CA SER A 2 40.90 34.92 27.46
C SER A 2 40.61 33.54 26.86
N SER A 3 39.68 32.83 27.50
CA SER A 3 39.39 31.41 27.40
C SER A 3 38.97 30.93 26.01
N ARG A 4 39.46 29.75 25.62
CA ARG A 4 38.95 28.95 24.49
C ARG A 4 37.52 28.50 24.77
N ALA A 5 36.57 28.95 23.95
CA ALA A 5 35.23 28.39 23.90
C ALA A 5 35.28 26.99 23.25
N SER A 6 34.98 25.97 24.05
CA SER A 6 34.72 24.60 23.61
C SER A 6 33.39 24.57 22.84
N MET A 7 33.45 24.36 21.53
CA MET A 7 32.29 24.18 20.67
C MET A 7 31.72 22.77 20.87
N ARG A 8 30.71 22.63 21.72
CA ARG A 8 29.95 21.37 21.87
C ARG A 8 29.08 21.20 20.61
N PRO A 9 29.14 20.05 19.90
CA PRO A 9 28.25 19.82 18.76
C PRO A 9 26.81 19.81 19.28
N GLY A 10 26.00 20.72 18.76
CA GLY A 10 24.64 20.96 19.21
C GLY A 10 23.75 19.73 19.00
N LEU A 11 22.93 19.43 20.01
CA LEU A 11 21.88 18.39 20.03
C LEU A 11 20.94 18.46 18.81
N SER A 12 20.87 19.62 18.13
CA SER A 12 20.13 19.86 16.89
C SER A 12 20.71 19.16 15.66
N SER A 13 22.03 18.98 15.58
CA SER A 13 22.67 18.31 14.44
C SER A 13 22.42 16.80 14.47
N PHE A 14 22.38 16.23 15.68
CA PHE A 14 22.10 14.80 15.89
C PHE A 14 20.64 14.44 15.59
N THR A 15 19.70 15.33 15.94
CA THR A 15 18.27 15.15 15.63
C THR A 15 17.99 15.30 14.13
N LEU A 16 18.66 16.22 13.45
CA LEU A 16 18.56 16.37 11.99
C LEU A 16 19.11 15.14 11.26
N LEU A 17 20.25 14.61 11.70
CA LEU A 17 20.85 13.39 11.16
C LEU A 17 19.94 12.16 11.36
N LEU A 18 19.32 12.04 12.54
CA LEU A 18 18.37 10.98 12.85
C LEU A 18 17.12 11.07 11.95
N PHE A 19 16.61 12.29 11.72
CA PHE A 19 15.46 12.53 10.85
C PHE A 19 15.77 12.18 9.38
N LEU A 20 16.99 12.51 8.92
CA LEU A 20 17.47 12.19 7.57
C LEU A 20 17.67 10.68 7.38
N LEU A 21 18.17 9.99 8.42
CA LEU A 21 18.31 8.53 8.43
C LEU A 21 16.94 7.84 8.38
N VAL A 22 15.95 8.35 9.12
CA VAL A 22 14.56 7.84 9.11
C VAL A 22 13.91 8.06 7.73
N CYS A 23 14.10 9.23 7.10
CA CYS A 23 13.61 9.50 5.75
C CYS A 23 14.21 8.54 4.71
N LEU A 24 15.52 8.24 4.79
CA LEU A 24 16.19 7.30 3.88
C LEU A 24 15.69 5.86 4.08
N LEU A 25 15.28 5.49 5.30
CA LEU A 25 14.69 4.18 5.60
C LEU A 25 13.26 4.02 5.07
N GLN A 26 12.57 5.11 4.73
CA GLN A 26 11.20 5.08 4.18
C GLN A 26 11.16 5.00 2.64
N ALA A 27 12.30 5.08 1.96
CA ALA A 27 12.36 5.14 0.49
C ALA A 27 12.31 3.77 -0.23
N THR A 28 12.03 2.66 0.48
CA THR A 28 12.08 1.32 -0.13
C THR A 28 10.68 0.72 -0.29
N GLN A 29 9.96 1.12 -1.33
CA GLN A 29 8.87 0.29 -1.87
C GLN A 29 9.11 0.19 -3.38
N ILE A 30 9.89 -0.80 -3.79
CA ILE A 30 9.96 -1.24 -5.19
C ILE A 30 9.19 -2.55 -5.22
N HIS A 31 7.97 -2.52 -5.76
CA HIS A 31 7.21 -3.73 -6.05
C HIS A 31 7.71 -4.28 -7.38
N ALA A 32 8.68 -5.18 -7.33
CA ALA A 32 9.08 -6.00 -8.46
C ALA A 32 9.21 -7.45 -7.97
N ILE A 33 8.47 -8.38 -8.58
CA ILE A 33 8.46 -9.77 -8.16
C ILE A 33 9.40 -10.56 -9.05
N LYS A 34 10.61 -10.83 -8.55
CA LYS A 34 11.62 -11.61 -9.26
C LYS A 34 11.99 -12.86 -8.48
N PHE A 35 11.85 -14.03 -9.10
CA PHE A 35 12.14 -15.30 -8.43
C PHE A 35 12.75 -16.35 -9.37
N ALA A 36 13.44 -17.32 -8.77
CA ALA A 36 13.98 -18.47 -9.47
C ALA A 36 13.02 -19.66 -9.38
N LEU A 37 12.53 -20.11 -10.53
CA LEU A 37 11.59 -21.23 -10.65
C LEU A 37 12.35 -22.53 -10.96
N GLN A 38 12.36 -23.45 -10.01
CA GLN A 38 12.99 -24.77 -10.16
C GLN A 38 12.27 -25.62 -11.22
N SER A 39 13.05 -26.36 -12.03
CA SER A 39 12.52 -27.24 -13.06
C SER A 39 12.37 -28.68 -12.57
N TYR A 40 11.28 -29.34 -12.96
CA TYR A 40 11.03 -30.75 -12.67
C TYR A 40 10.34 -31.42 -13.87
N ARG A 41 10.40 -32.76 -13.98
CA ARG A 41 9.61 -33.50 -14.98
C ARG A 41 8.10 -33.38 -14.71
N PHE A 42 7.73 -33.39 -13.43
CA PHE A 42 6.39 -33.15 -12.93
C PHE A 42 6.43 -31.95 -11.96
N PRO A 43 6.40 -30.71 -12.48
CA PRO A 43 6.54 -29.52 -11.65
C PRO A 43 5.26 -29.23 -10.86
N ALA A 44 5.45 -28.87 -9.60
CA ALA A 44 4.40 -28.20 -8.83
C ALA A 44 4.19 -26.78 -9.36
N SER A 45 2.95 -26.31 -9.36
CA SER A 45 2.62 -24.93 -9.71
C SER A 45 3.06 -23.97 -8.60
N LYS A 46 3.80 -22.92 -8.95
CA LYS A 46 4.06 -21.77 -8.07
C LYS A 46 3.11 -20.64 -8.44
N CYS A 47 2.22 -20.28 -7.53
CA CYS A 47 1.19 -19.27 -7.78
C CYS A 47 1.42 -18.03 -6.92
N ILE A 48 1.25 -16.86 -7.52
CA ILE A 48 1.19 -15.57 -6.85
C ILE A 48 -0.25 -15.10 -6.90
N TRP A 49 -0.81 -14.75 -5.74
CA TRP A 49 -2.22 -14.38 -5.59
C TRP A 49 -2.33 -12.90 -5.28
N ASN A 50 -3.22 -12.21 -5.99
CA ASN A 50 -3.52 -10.80 -5.80
C ASN A 50 -5.04 -10.61 -5.73
N ALA A 51 -5.48 -9.70 -4.86
CA ALA A 51 -6.90 -9.35 -4.76
C ALA A 51 -7.35 -8.62 -6.03
N ALA A 52 -8.51 -9.00 -6.55
CA ALA A 52 -9.13 -8.38 -7.71
C ALA A 52 -10.65 -8.23 -7.48
N HIS A 53 -11.16 -7.07 -7.89
CA HIS A 53 -12.59 -6.81 -7.86
C HIS A 53 -13.30 -7.43 -9.06
N THR A 54 -14.61 -7.62 -8.93
CA THR A 54 -15.50 -7.99 -10.03
C THR A 54 -15.32 -7.07 -11.25
N ASN A 55 -15.15 -7.67 -12.42
CA ASN A 55 -14.89 -6.99 -13.71
C ASN A 55 -13.60 -6.16 -13.79
N ALA A 56 -12.67 -6.30 -12.85
CA ALA A 56 -11.37 -5.65 -12.95
C ALA A 56 -10.53 -6.25 -14.09
N LEU A 57 -9.87 -5.39 -14.87
CA LEU A 57 -8.86 -5.79 -15.84
C LEU A 57 -7.57 -6.16 -15.09
N VAL A 58 -7.01 -7.32 -15.39
CA VAL A 58 -5.74 -7.80 -14.84
C VAL A 58 -4.76 -7.99 -16.00
N ILE A 59 -3.67 -7.25 -15.98
CA ILE A 59 -2.56 -7.41 -16.92
C ILE A 59 -1.39 -8.06 -16.20
N VAL A 60 -0.92 -9.17 -16.76
CA VAL A 60 0.22 -9.92 -16.27
C VAL A 60 1.34 -9.79 -17.27
N THR A 61 2.42 -9.14 -16.87
CA THR A 61 3.66 -9.07 -17.65
C THR A 61 4.68 -10.03 -17.04
N ALA A 62 4.97 -11.11 -17.75
CA ALA A 62 5.97 -12.09 -17.32
C ALA A 62 7.17 -12.08 -18.26
N ASN A 63 8.36 -11.81 -17.72
CA ASN A 63 9.62 -11.93 -18.44
C ASN A 63 10.37 -13.18 -17.97
N VAL A 64 10.40 -14.19 -18.85
CA VAL A 64 11.04 -15.46 -18.55
C VAL A 64 12.41 -15.52 -19.20
N GLY A 65 13.45 -15.55 -18.37
CA GLY A 65 14.85 -15.64 -18.81
C GLY A 65 15.15 -16.90 -19.65
N PRO A 66 16.29 -16.96 -20.34
CA PRO A 66 16.65 -18.12 -21.16
C PRO A 66 16.90 -19.37 -20.28
N GLY A 67 16.46 -20.53 -20.76
CA GLY A 67 16.68 -21.82 -20.09
C GLY A 67 16.67 -22.97 -21.09
N PHE A 68 17.80 -23.68 -21.22
CA PHE A 68 17.92 -24.80 -22.15
C PHE A 68 17.16 -26.03 -21.66
N GLY A 69 16.37 -26.66 -22.54
CA GLY A 69 15.62 -27.87 -22.21
C GLY A 69 14.53 -27.69 -21.15
N GLN A 70 14.12 -26.44 -20.88
CA GLN A 70 13.10 -26.07 -19.89
C GLN A 70 11.95 -25.33 -20.56
N ARG A 71 10.72 -25.65 -20.19
CA ARG A 71 9.49 -25.06 -20.71
C ARG A 71 8.65 -24.52 -19.56
N VAL A 72 8.42 -23.21 -19.56
CA VAL A 72 7.60 -22.53 -18.54
C VAL A 72 6.22 -22.28 -19.08
N ASP A 73 5.22 -22.77 -18.36
CA ASP A 73 3.80 -22.57 -18.64
C ASP A 73 3.22 -21.62 -17.59
N ILE A 74 2.32 -20.73 -18.04
CA ILE A 74 1.59 -19.77 -17.21
C ILE A 74 0.10 -20.09 -17.28
N GLU A 75 -0.54 -20.14 -16.11
CA GLU A 75 -1.98 -20.31 -15.95
C GLU A 75 -2.50 -19.21 -15.01
N ILE A 76 -3.52 -18.48 -15.44
CA ILE A 76 -4.22 -17.49 -14.63
C ILE A 76 -5.54 -18.10 -14.18
N ILE A 77 -5.73 -18.15 -12.86
CA ILE A 77 -6.84 -18.86 -12.21
C ILE A 77 -7.51 -17.97 -11.17
N ASP A 78 -8.74 -18.32 -10.82
CA ASP A 78 -9.49 -17.71 -9.72
C ASP A 78 -9.41 -18.54 -8.43
N SER A 79 -9.59 -17.89 -7.29
CA SER A 79 -9.78 -18.47 -5.95
C SER A 79 -11.24 -18.90 -5.67
N SER A 80 -12.18 -18.59 -6.58
CA SER A 80 -13.57 -19.07 -6.49
C SER A 80 -13.70 -20.60 -6.34
N SER A 81 -14.82 -21.06 -5.77
CA SER A 81 -15.06 -22.49 -5.46
C SER A 81 -14.91 -23.43 -6.65
N GLU A 82 -15.13 -22.93 -7.86
CA GLU A 82 -15.01 -23.71 -9.10
C GLU A 82 -13.63 -23.60 -9.76
N ARG A 83 -12.75 -22.72 -9.23
CA ARG A 83 -11.37 -22.52 -9.65
C ARG A 83 -11.24 -22.36 -11.17
N ASN A 84 -11.97 -21.38 -11.69
CA ASN A 84 -12.00 -21.07 -13.12
C ASN A 84 -10.60 -20.69 -13.64
N VAL A 85 -10.24 -21.21 -14.82
CA VAL A 85 -8.99 -20.88 -15.51
C VAL A 85 -9.31 -19.83 -16.59
N TYR A 86 -8.86 -18.60 -16.38
CA TYR A 86 -9.09 -17.51 -17.32
C TYR A 86 -8.23 -17.64 -18.58
N LEU A 87 -6.95 -17.99 -18.39
CA LEU A 87 -5.99 -18.09 -19.48
C LEU A 87 -4.92 -19.11 -19.16
N SER A 88 -4.58 -19.96 -20.13
CA SER A 88 -3.46 -20.88 -20.05
C SER A 88 -2.60 -20.70 -21.28
N LYS A 89 -1.34 -20.29 -21.09
CA LYS A 89 -0.37 -20.14 -22.17
C LYS A 89 0.88 -20.93 -21.87
N LYS A 90 1.34 -21.61 -22.90
CA LYS A 90 2.35 -22.66 -22.85
C LYS A 90 3.65 -22.17 -23.50
N ASP A 91 4.79 -22.62 -22.98
CA ASP A 91 6.12 -22.31 -23.51
C ASP A 91 6.43 -20.80 -23.64
N ILE A 92 6.34 -20.08 -22.53
CA ILE A 92 6.64 -18.64 -22.48
C ILE A 92 8.15 -18.39 -22.60
N LYS A 93 8.52 -17.47 -23.49
CA LYS A 93 9.90 -17.08 -23.79
C LYS A 93 10.00 -15.57 -23.86
N GLY A 94 10.95 -14.99 -23.12
CA GLY A 94 11.12 -13.54 -23.04
C GLY A 94 9.94 -12.87 -22.34
N GLU A 95 9.71 -11.61 -22.70
CA GLU A 95 8.61 -10.81 -22.19
C GLU A 95 7.29 -11.21 -22.87
N THR A 96 6.26 -11.50 -22.06
CA THR A 96 4.92 -11.78 -22.53
C THR A 96 3.91 -11.06 -21.65
N ARG A 97 3.03 -10.31 -22.31
CA ARG A 97 1.90 -9.61 -21.68
C ARG A 97 0.62 -10.38 -21.92
N LEU A 98 -0.16 -10.60 -20.86
CA LEU A 98 -1.41 -11.35 -20.85
C LEU A 98 -2.47 -10.48 -20.18
N ALA A 99 -3.64 -10.33 -20.81
CA ALA A 99 -4.74 -9.56 -20.25
C ALA A 99 -5.94 -10.47 -20.02
N VAL A 100 -6.53 -10.39 -18.84
CA VAL A 100 -7.76 -11.12 -18.48
C VAL A 100 -8.67 -10.20 -17.66
N THR A 101 -9.96 -10.50 -17.63
CA THR A 101 -10.92 -9.77 -16.80
C THR A 101 -11.42 -10.69 -15.69
N ALA A 102 -11.36 -10.25 -14.44
CA ALA A 102 -11.86 -11.01 -13.30
C ALA A 102 -13.40 -11.05 -13.34
N HIS A 103 -14.00 -12.24 -13.27
CA HIS A 103 -15.47 -12.39 -13.32
C HIS A 103 -16.14 -12.43 -11.95
N ALA A 104 -15.39 -12.72 -10.89
CA ALA A 104 -15.87 -12.82 -9.52
C ALA A 104 -15.04 -11.96 -8.57
N GLU A 105 -15.61 -11.63 -7.43
CA GLU A 105 -14.92 -10.93 -6.35
C GLU A 105 -14.01 -11.93 -5.63
N GLY A 106 -12.70 -11.67 -5.57
CA GLY A 106 -11.78 -12.62 -4.95
C GLY A 106 -10.32 -12.38 -5.28
N GLU A 107 -9.53 -13.46 -5.22
CA GLU A 107 -8.11 -13.43 -5.56
C GLU A 107 -7.87 -14.09 -6.90
N VAL A 108 -7.12 -13.41 -7.77
CA VAL A 108 -6.62 -13.97 -9.03
C VAL A 108 -5.20 -14.46 -8.82
N GLY A 109 -4.97 -15.71 -9.19
CA GLY A 109 -3.70 -16.41 -9.05
C GLY A 109 -2.98 -16.56 -10.38
N VAL A 110 -1.75 -16.06 -10.47
CA VAL A 110 -0.85 -16.29 -11.61
C VAL A 110 0.09 -17.44 -11.26
N CYS A 111 -0.12 -18.60 -11.89
CA CYS A 111 0.59 -19.83 -11.63
C CYS A 111 1.61 -20.17 -12.72
N PHE A 112 2.83 -20.53 -12.31
CA PHE A 112 3.92 -20.95 -13.18
C PHE A 112 4.26 -22.42 -12.96
N LYS A 113 4.50 -23.15 -14.05
CA LYS A 113 5.01 -24.54 -14.04
C LYS A 113 6.24 -24.64 -14.94
N ASN A 114 7.37 -25.11 -14.41
CA ASN A 114 8.61 -25.28 -15.17
C ASN A 114 8.87 -26.76 -15.47
N HIS A 115 8.50 -27.18 -16.68
CA HIS A 115 8.69 -28.54 -17.17
C HIS A 115 10.11 -28.73 -17.71
N LEU A 116 10.80 -29.74 -17.20
CA LEU A 116 12.09 -30.17 -17.72
C LEU A 116 11.90 -31.22 -18.84
N SER A 117 12.62 -31.04 -19.94
CA SER A 117 12.64 -32.00 -21.05
C SER A 117 13.21 -33.37 -20.63
N PRO A 118 12.67 -34.48 -21.17
CA PRO A 118 13.10 -35.84 -20.80
C PRO A 118 14.53 -36.18 -21.23
N ASP A 119 15.08 -35.42 -22.18
CA ASP A 119 16.41 -35.61 -22.77
C ASP A 119 17.57 -35.18 -21.84
N ILE A 120 17.25 -34.44 -20.76
CA ILE A 120 18.24 -33.98 -19.78
C ILE A 120 18.48 -35.07 -18.72
N SER A 121 19.75 -35.48 -18.56
CA SER A 121 20.18 -36.45 -17.55
C SER A 121 19.88 -35.98 -16.10
N GLY A 122 19.51 -36.93 -15.24
CA GLY A 122 19.00 -36.69 -13.89
C GLY A 122 19.95 -35.94 -12.95
N GLU A 123 21.26 -35.98 -13.18
CA GLU A 123 22.23 -35.22 -12.37
C GLU A 123 22.23 -33.72 -12.72
N LYS A 124 22.16 -33.36 -14.01
CA LYS A 124 22.03 -31.97 -14.46
C LYS A 124 20.65 -31.39 -14.16
N ALA A 125 19.62 -32.25 -14.13
CA ALA A 125 18.23 -31.88 -13.87
C ALA A 125 17.99 -31.24 -12.48
N ARG A 126 18.72 -31.69 -11.44
CA ARG A 126 18.39 -31.34 -10.04
C ARG A 126 18.61 -29.88 -9.65
N ASN A 127 19.43 -29.14 -10.40
CA ASN A 127 19.81 -27.76 -10.09
C ASN A 127 19.42 -26.76 -11.19
N MET A 128 18.57 -27.17 -12.13
CA MET A 128 18.13 -26.30 -13.22
C MET A 128 16.99 -25.40 -12.77
N THR A 129 17.25 -24.10 -12.74
CA THR A 129 16.28 -23.04 -12.45
C THR A 129 16.09 -22.14 -13.65
N ARG A 130 14.96 -21.42 -13.67
CA ARG A 130 14.67 -20.35 -14.62
C ARG A 130 14.22 -19.11 -13.86
N ILE A 131 14.83 -17.97 -14.17
CA ILE A 131 14.48 -16.70 -13.54
C ILE A 131 13.23 -16.15 -14.23
N VAL A 132 12.25 -15.76 -13.42
CA VAL A 132 11.01 -15.12 -13.85
C VAL A 132 10.93 -13.75 -13.19
N ASP A 133 10.78 -12.72 -14.02
CA ASP A 133 10.35 -11.39 -13.61
C ASP A 133 8.85 -11.29 -13.84
N LEU A 134 8.09 -10.92 -12.82
CA LEU A 134 6.64 -10.88 -12.84
C LEU A 134 6.16 -9.51 -12.37
N ASP A 135 5.31 -8.94 -13.18
CA ASP A 135 4.59 -7.71 -12.92
C ASP A 135 3.09 -7.94 -13.13
N ILE A 136 2.27 -7.45 -12.20
CA ILE A 136 0.82 -7.70 -12.17
C ILE A 136 0.13 -6.37 -11.91
N ASP A 137 -0.54 -5.86 -12.93
CA ASP A 137 -1.33 -4.63 -12.87
C ASP A 137 -2.81 -4.98 -12.79
N ILE A 138 -3.55 -4.34 -11.89
CA ILE A 138 -4.97 -4.63 -11.64
C ILE A 138 -5.76 -3.33 -11.65
N GLY A 139 -6.90 -3.32 -12.36
CA GLY A 139 -7.83 -2.19 -12.37
C GLY A 139 -7.27 -0.98 -13.12
N ALA A 140 -7.20 0.18 -12.45
CA ALA A 140 -6.76 1.44 -13.05
C ALA A 140 -5.29 1.38 -13.54
N ASP A 141 -4.43 0.65 -12.82
CA ASP A 141 -3.02 0.47 -13.17
C ASP A 141 -2.85 -0.36 -14.46
N ALA A 142 -3.84 -1.17 -14.82
CA ALA A 142 -3.83 -2.02 -16.01
C ALA A 142 -4.21 -1.28 -17.31
N VAL A 143 -4.65 -0.01 -17.26
CA VAL A 143 -5.10 0.71 -18.45
C VAL A 143 -3.91 1.39 -19.15
N ASP A 144 -3.42 0.80 -20.26
CA ASP A 144 -2.37 1.42 -21.09
C ASP A 144 -2.97 2.52 -21.99
N TYR A 145 -3.00 3.74 -21.48
CA TYR A 145 -3.45 4.94 -22.20
C TYR A 145 -2.68 5.20 -23.50
N ASN A 146 -1.48 4.63 -23.69
CA ASN A 146 -0.66 4.84 -24.88
C ASN A 146 -1.08 3.98 -26.08
N ALA A 147 -1.69 2.81 -25.83
CA ALA A 147 -2.18 1.94 -26.91
C ALA A 147 -3.47 2.50 -27.55
N ILE A 148 -4.34 3.12 -26.75
CA ILE A 148 -5.57 3.79 -27.21
C ILE A 148 -5.25 5.01 -28.10
N ALA A 149 -4.18 5.74 -27.78
CA ALA A 149 -3.74 6.92 -28.55
C ALA A 149 -3.31 6.58 -29.99
N ASN A 150 -2.90 5.34 -30.27
CA ASN A 150 -2.34 4.94 -31.56
C ASN A 150 -3.33 4.23 -32.50
N GLN A 151 -4.53 3.89 -32.03
CA GLN A 151 -5.46 3.03 -32.79
C GLN A 151 -6.66 3.76 -33.41
N GLU A 152 -6.90 5.03 -33.07
CA GLU A 152 -8.02 5.80 -33.60
C GLU A 152 -7.57 7.14 -34.19
N SER A 153 -7.11 7.12 -35.44
CA SER A 153 -7.07 8.32 -36.27
C SER A 153 -8.51 8.77 -36.58
N LEU A 154 -8.83 10.00 -36.14
CA LEU A 154 -10.10 10.79 -36.23
C LEU A 154 -10.96 10.65 -34.96
N SER A 155 -11.23 11.65 -34.12
CA SER A 155 -11.04 13.11 -34.12
C SER A 155 -10.29 13.48 -32.84
N GLY A 156 -9.01 13.85 -32.95
CA GLY A 156 -8.11 14.03 -31.81
C GLY A 156 -8.56 15.04 -30.75
N LEU A 157 -9.63 15.80 -30.98
CA LEU A 157 -10.22 16.71 -29.99
C LEU A 157 -11.34 16.04 -29.17
N GLU A 158 -12.15 15.16 -29.76
CA GLU A 158 -13.22 14.45 -29.04
C GLU A 158 -12.65 13.35 -28.13
N THR A 159 -11.61 12.66 -28.61
CA THR A 159 -10.91 11.63 -27.83
C THR A 159 -10.19 12.23 -26.62
N GLU A 160 -9.53 13.38 -26.79
CA GLU A 160 -8.91 14.11 -25.68
C GLU A 160 -9.95 14.65 -24.69
N MET A 161 -11.13 15.09 -25.16
CA MET A 161 -12.23 15.51 -24.27
C MET A 161 -12.78 14.34 -23.43
N ARG A 162 -12.98 13.15 -24.01
CA ARG A 162 -13.40 11.97 -23.23
C ARG A 162 -12.31 11.47 -22.27
N LYS A 163 -11.05 11.63 -22.64
CA LYS A 163 -9.92 11.33 -21.74
C LYS A 163 -9.88 12.29 -20.56
N LEU A 164 -10.03 13.60 -20.81
CA LEU A 164 -10.15 14.59 -19.73
C LEU A 164 -11.39 14.35 -18.88
N GLU A 165 -12.52 13.95 -19.46
CA GLU A 165 -13.73 13.60 -18.72
C GLU A 165 -13.49 12.41 -17.78
N GLY A 166 -12.81 11.36 -18.26
CA GLY A 166 -12.42 10.21 -17.45
C GLY A 166 -11.51 10.60 -16.28
N ILE A 167 -10.47 11.39 -16.55
CA ILE A 167 -9.53 11.87 -15.52
C ILE A 167 -10.24 12.78 -14.51
N VAL A 168 -11.09 13.69 -14.98
CA VAL A 168 -11.86 14.57 -14.10
C VAL A 168 -12.83 13.78 -13.25
N LYS A 169 -13.46 12.74 -13.79
CA LYS A 169 -14.36 11.85 -13.04
C LYS A 169 -13.62 11.14 -11.91
N GLU A 170 -12.42 10.62 -12.20
CA GLU A 170 -11.55 10.01 -11.19
C GLU A 170 -11.14 11.01 -10.10
N ILE A 171 -10.72 12.23 -10.48
CA ILE A 171 -10.40 13.31 -9.53
C ILE A 171 -11.62 13.67 -8.68
N VAL A 172 -12.82 13.73 -9.25
CA VAL A 172 -14.05 14.03 -8.50
C VAL A 172 -14.35 12.92 -7.50
N ASP A 173 -14.16 11.67 -7.88
CA ASP A 173 -14.34 10.53 -6.98
C ASP A 173 -13.30 10.55 -5.84
N GLU A 174 -12.05 10.91 -6.11
CA GLU A 174 -11.03 11.12 -5.08
C GLU A 174 -11.33 12.32 -4.17
N LEU A 175 -11.79 13.43 -4.73
CA LEU A 175 -12.19 14.62 -3.97
C LEU A 175 -13.39 14.32 -3.07
N ASP A 176 -14.35 13.51 -3.52
CA ASP A 176 -15.48 13.08 -2.70
C ASP A 176 -15.03 12.17 -1.56
N TYR A 177 -14.03 11.30 -1.79
CA TYR A 177 -13.37 10.54 -0.73
C TYR A 177 -12.65 11.45 0.28
N LEU A 178 -11.86 12.41 -0.19
CA LEU A 178 -11.15 13.37 0.67
C LEU A 178 -12.11 14.23 1.48
N LYS A 179 -13.23 14.65 0.89
CA LYS A 179 -14.30 15.38 1.56
C LYS A 179 -14.96 14.56 2.66
N LYS A 180 -15.35 13.31 2.39
CA LYS A 180 -15.90 12.40 3.42
C LYS A 180 -14.91 12.17 4.56
N ARG A 181 -13.62 12.13 4.25
CA ARG A 181 -12.56 11.99 5.25
C ARG A 181 -12.40 13.28 6.07
N GLU A 182 -12.45 14.44 5.44
CA GLU A 182 -12.45 15.75 6.10
C GLU A 182 -13.65 15.88 7.05
N GLU A 183 -14.86 15.56 6.59
CA GLU A 183 -16.07 15.58 7.42
C GLU A 183 -15.94 14.66 8.65
N ARG A 184 -15.31 13.49 8.48
CA ARG A 184 -15.00 12.58 9.59
C ARG A 184 -13.94 13.17 10.54
N PHE A 185 -12.90 13.81 10.02
CA PHE A 185 -11.88 14.44 10.85
C PHE A 185 -12.44 15.66 11.60
N ALA A 186 -13.24 16.48 10.95
CA ALA A 186 -13.92 17.63 11.54
C ALA A 186 -14.85 17.18 12.68
N SER A 187 -15.71 16.18 12.45
CA SER A 187 -16.59 15.65 13.50
C SER A 187 -15.84 15.01 14.67
N THR A 188 -14.69 14.37 14.42
CA THR A 188 -13.82 13.84 15.46
C THR A 188 -13.16 14.96 16.27
N ASN A 189 -12.72 16.02 15.59
CA ASN A 189 -12.13 17.19 16.23
C ASN A 189 -13.16 17.91 17.12
N ASP A 190 -14.38 18.13 16.62
CA ASP A 190 -15.45 18.79 17.36
C ASP A 190 -15.85 18.00 18.60
N SER A 191 -16.03 16.69 18.47
CA SER A 191 -16.38 15.82 19.61
C SER A 191 -15.26 15.70 20.64
N THR A 192 -13.99 15.67 20.21
CA THR A 192 -12.83 15.66 21.11
C THR A 192 -12.71 17.00 21.85
N ASN A 193 -12.82 18.11 21.12
CA ASN A 193 -12.77 19.46 21.69
C ASN A 193 -13.90 19.67 22.71
N SER A 194 -15.12 19.22 22.42
CA SER A 194 -16.25 19.29 23.35
C SER A 194 -16.01 18.51 24.65
N ARG A 195 -15.44 17.29 24.56
CA ARG A 195 -15.08 16.49 25.73
C ARG A 195 -14.00 17.16 26.57
N VAL A 196 -12.95 17.69 25.92
CA VAL A 196 -11.85 18.40 26.60
C VAL A 196 -12.37 19.65 27.30
N GLN A 197 -13.22 20.44 26.64
CA GLN A 197 -13.86 21.61 27.25
C GLN A 197 -14.71 21.22 28.46
N SER A 198 -15.45 20.11 28.38
CA SER A 198 -16.26 19.61 29.50
C SER A 198 -15.39 19.26 30.72
N PHE A 199 -14.24 18.60 30.50
CA PHE A 199 -13.29 18.32 31.58
C PHE A 199 -12.66 19.60 32.13
N ALA A 200 -12.32 20.56 31.28
CA ALA A 200 -11.75 21.85 31.72
C ALA A 200 -12.72 22.60 32.64
N TRP A 201 -14.01 22.67 32.29
CA TRP A 201 -15.04 23.27 33.14
C TRP A 201 -15.18 22.55 34.48
N PHE A 202 -15.20 21.22 34.46
CA PHE A 202 -15.24 20.42 35.69
C PHE A 202 -14.04 20.71 36.60
N THR A 203 -12.83 20.77 36.05
CA THR A 203 -11.61 21.06 36.80
C THR A 203 -11.64 22.47 37.40
N ILE A 204 -12.08 23.48 36.65
CA ILE A 204 -12.20 24.86 37.16
C ILE A 204 -13.18 24.93 38.33
N ILE A 205 -14.36 24.32 38.19
CA ILE A 205 -15.39 24.29 39.23
C ILE A 205 -14.87 23.56 40.48
N SER A 206 -14.19 22.43 40.29
CA SER A 206 -13.59 21.65 41.39
C SER A 206 -12.54 22.46 42.15
N LEU A 207 -11.61 23.12 41.44
CA LEU A 207 -10.59 23.98 42.05
C LEU A 207 -11.21 25.16 42.81
N ALA A 208 -12.23 25.81 42.24
CA ALA A 208 -12.94 26.89 42.90
C ALA A 208 -13.65 26.40 44.17
N GLY A 209 -14.33 25.24 44.11
CA GLY A 209 -15.00 24.62 45.25
C GLY A 209 -14.02 24.27 46.37
N LEU A 210 -12.88 23.66 46.03
CA LEU A 210 -11.81 23.37 46.99
C LEU A 210 -11.22 24.66 47.59
N GLY A 211 -11.05 25.71 46.78
CA GLY A 211 -10.57 27.01 47.27
C GLY A 211 -11.52 27.67 48.27
N VAL A 212 -12.83 27.69 47.97
CA VAL A 212 -13.85 28.21 48.90
C VAL A 212 -13.88 27.36 50.17
N TRP A 213 -13.85 26.04 50.04
CA TRP A 213 -13.78 25.13 51.19
C TRP A 213 -12.56 25.40 52.06
N GLN A 214 -11.38 25.56 51.46
CA GLN A 214 -10.13 25.91 52.16
C GLN A 214 -10.28 27.20 52.95
N ILE A 215 -10.84 28.26 52.36
CA ILE A 215 -11.06 29.55 53.04
C ILE A 215 -12.02 29.39 54.23
N LEU A 216 -13.13 28.70 54.04
CA LEU A 216 -14.11 28.45 55.11
C LEU A 216 -13.51 27.62 56.25
N HIS A 217 -12.74 26.58 55.92
CA HIS A 217 -12.06 25.74 56.90
C HIS A 217 -11.04 26.54 57.72
N LEU A 218 -10.18 27.34 57.06
CA LEU A 218 -9.23 28.21 57.77
C LEU A 218 -9.96 29.22 58.66
N ARG A 219 -11.04 29.84 58.17
CA ARG A 219 -11.84 30.78 58.97
C ARG A 219 -12.46 30.12 60.20
N ALA A 220 -13.05 28.93 60.04
CA ALA A 220 -13.62 28.15 61.15
C ALA A 220 -12.55 27.67 62.14
N TYR A 221 -11.35 27.36 61.66
CA TYR A 221 -10.20 27.01 62.49
C TYR A 221 -9.74 28.19 63.34
N PHE A 222 -9.55 29.37 62.75
CA PHE A 222 -9.13 30.58 63.48
C PHE A 222 -10.16 31.06 64.50
N LYS A 223 -11.46 30.97 64.15
CA LYS A 223 -12.56 31.32 65.06
C LYS A 223 -12.60 30.41 66.30
N ARG A 224 -12.36 29.10 66.13
CA ARG A 224 -12.27 28.15 67.26
C ARG A 224 -11.06 28.37 68.18
N LYS A 225 -9.99 28.97 67.65
CA LYS A 225 -8.75 29.25 68.39
C LYS A 225 -8.67 30.69 68.95
N TYR A 226 -9.73 31.49 68.81
CA TYR A 226 -9.78 32.90 69.26
C TYR A 226 -8.68 33.80 68.69
N LEU A 227 -8.25 33.56 67.45
CA LEU A 227 -7.17 34.34 66.81
C LEU A 227 -7.67 35.56 66.02
N ILE A 228 -8.93 35.57 65.61
CA ILE A 228 -9.63 36.66 64.88
C ILE A 228 -11.11 36.59 65.29
N ASP A 229 -11.73 37.73 65.64
CA ASP A 229 -13.16 37.85 66.02
C ASP A 229 -14.10 37.88 64.78
#